data_AF-A0A1V5LRT7-F1
#
_entry.id   AF-A0A1V5LRT7-F1
#
_cell.length_a   1.000
_cell.length_b   1.000
_cell.length_c   1.000
_cell.angle_alpha   90.00
_cell.angle_beta   90.00
_cell.angle_gamma   90.00
#
_symmetry.space_group_name_H-M   'P 1'
#
loop_
_entity.id
_entity.type
_entity.pdbx_description
1 polymer ?
#
loop_
_entity_poly.entity_id
_entity_poly.type
_entity_poly.pdbx_seq_one_letter_code
_entity_poly.pdbx_strand_id
1 'polypeptide(L)'
;MMNDRSRYRDCVIYQDGETQFLGQRPRVDTAPQPDDRFHVVIEGDRIDLLAYRYLGDATLWWVICDFNDVFFPLDLPVGATLRIPSLERVMMTLLD
;
A
#
# COMPACT_ATOMS: atom_id res chain seq x y z
N MET A 1 1.34 15.18 -10.51
CA MET A 1 2.09 14.58 -9.38
C MET A 1 1.17 14.06 -8.28
N MET A 2 -0.04 14.59 -8.10
CA MET A 2 -1.14 13.90 -7.44
C MET A 2 -2.28 13.80 -8.46
N ASN A 3 -2.46 12.62 -9.04
CA ASN A 3 -3.72 12.28 -9.71
C ASN A 3 -4.59 11.50 -8.71
N ASP A 4 -5.83 11.21 -9.10
CA ASP A 4 -6.79 10.52 -8.23
C ASP A 4 -6.34 9.11 -7.81
N ARG A 5 -5.32 8.56 -8.46
CA ARG A 5 -4.72 7.25 -8.11
C ARG A 5 -3.46 7.35 -7.27
N SER A 6 -3.09 8.56 -6.84
CA SER A 6 -1.92 8.76 -6.00
C SER A 6 -2.22 8.36 -4.56
N ARG A 7 -1.31 7.62 -3.92
CA ARG A 7 -1.36 7.39 -2.47
C ARG A 7 -1.37 8.68 -1.64
N TYR A 8 -1.01 9.81 -2.23
CA TYR A 8 -0.96 11.12 -1.58
C TYR A 8 -2.18 12.01 -1.88
N ARG A 9 -3.21 11.49 -2.59
CA ARG A 9 -4.39 12.27 -3.01
C ARG A 9 -5.09 13.00 -1.86
N ASP A 10 -5.22 12.34 -0.70
CA ASP A 10 -5.95 12.85 0.46
C ASP A 10 -5.02 13.44 1.52
N CYS A 11 -3.75 13.69 1.17
CA CYS A 11 -2.84 14.38 2.08
C CYS A 11 -3.26 15.83 2.25
N VAL A 12 -3.32 16.29 3.50
CA VAL A 12 -3.42 17.73 3.78
C VAL A 12 -2.21 18.42 3.16
N ILE A 13 -2.46 19.47 2.38
CA ILE A 13 -1.40 20.33 1.85
C ILE A 13 -1.21 21.47 2.83
N TYR A 14 -0.02 21.54 3.42
CA TYR A 14 0.39 22.68 4.22
C TYR A 14 1.09 23.70 3.33
N GLN A 15 0.90 24.98 3.65
CA GLN A 15 1.54 26.08 2.96
C GLN A 15 2.30 26.95 3.95
N ASP A 16 3.57 27.21 3.64
CA ASP A 16 4.45 28.12 4.36
C ASP A 16 5.11 29.08 3.36
N GLY A 17 4.57 30.30 3.29
CA GLY A 17 4.91 31.28 2.25
C GLY A 17 4.61 30.75 0.84
N GLU A 18 5.64 30.64 0.00
CA GLU A 18 5.58 30.08 -1.35
C GLU A 18 5.79 28.55 -1.38
N THR A 19 6.17 27.93 -0.27
CA THR A 19 6.45 26.50 -0.21
C THR A 19 5.21 25.72 0.17
N GLN A 20 4.94 24.63 -0.56
CA GLN A 20 3.91 23.65 -0.23
C GLN A 20 4.54 22.32 0.13
N PHE A 21 4.00 21.67 1.16
CA PHE A 21 4.43 20.33 1.56
C PHE A 21 3.24 19.47 1.95
N LEU A 22 3.39 18.16 1.75
CA LEU A 22 2.39 17.20 2.15
C LEU A 22 2.48 16.93 3.65
N GLY A 23 1.31 16.88 4.28
CA GLY A 23 1.17 16.33 5.61
C GLY A 23 1.30 14.81 5.64
N GLN A 24 0.98 14.25 6.80
CA GLN A 24 0.96 12.80 6.96
C GLN A 24 -0.10 12.19 6.03
N ARG A 25 0.27 11.12 5.34
CA ARG A 25 -0.68 10.34 4.56
C ARG A 25 -1.73 9.72 5.50
N PRO A 26 -3.03 9.87 5.21
CA PRO A 26 -4.07 9.25 6.01
C PRO A 26 -3.92 7.73 6.00
N ARG A 27 -4.34 7.09 7.11
CA ARG A 27 -4.34 5.63 7.19
C ARG A 27 -5.49 5.08 6.35
N VAL A 28 -5.19 3.99 5.66
CA VAL A 28 -6.17 3.19 4.93
C VAL A 28 -6.98 2.34 5.90
N ASP A 29 -8.26 2.11 5.61
CA ASP A 29 -9.03 1.08 6.31
C ASP A 29 -8.57 -0.32 5.88
N THR A 30 -7.91 -1.00 6.80
CA THR A 30 -7.35 -2.34 6.62
C THR A 30 -8.17 -3.41 7.34
N ALA A 31 -9.45 -3.16 7.65
CA ALA A 31 -10.34 -4.17 8.24
C ALA A 31 -10.28 -5.49 7.44
N PRO A 32 -10.16 -6.67 8.09
CA PRO A 32 -10.16 -7.96 7.40
C PRO A 32 -11.41 -8.17 6.56
N GLN A 33 -11.22 -8.69 5.35
CA GLN A 33 -12.32 -9.07 4.47
C GLN A 33 -12.20 -10.54 4.03
N PRO A 34 -13.31 -11.21 3.71
CA PRO A 34 -13.29 -12.64 3.34
C PRO A 34 -12.48 -12.97 2.09
N ASP A 35 -12.29 -11.99 1.21
CA ASP A 35 -11.54 -12.09 -0.04
C ASP A 35 -10.06 -11.69 0.10
N ASP A 36 -9.60 -11.39 1.33
CA ASP A 36 -8.18 -11.20 1.61
C ASP A 36 -7.40 -12.50 1.32
N ARG A 37 -6.24 -12.35 0.68
CA ARG A 37 -5.29 -13.43 0.38
C ARG A 37 -4.14 -13.40 1.36
N PHE A 38 -3.52 -14.55 1.59
CA PHE A 38 -2.37 -14.66 2.49
C PHE A 38 -1.17 -15.22 1.75
N HIS A 39 0.00 -14.63 1.99
CA HIS A 39 1.26 -15.01 1.38
C HIS A 39 2.32 -15.19 2.47
N VAL A 40 2.95 -16.36 2.53
CA VAL A 40 4.10 -16.60 3.41
C VAL A 40 5.36 -16.18 2.67
N VAL A 41 6.07 -15.20 3.23
CA VAL A 41 7.30 -14.66 2.64
C VAL A 41 8.37 -15.74 2.57
N ILE A 42 8.98 -15.90 1.40
CA ILE A 42 10.13 -16.76 1.15
C ILE A 42 11.36 -15.93 0.79
N GLU A 43 12.53 -16.57 0.80
CA GLU A 43 13.77 -15.93 0.37
C GLU A 43 13.64 -15.42 -1.07
N GLY A 44 14.06 -14.16 -1.29
CA GLY A 44 14.00 -13.50 -2.59
C GLY A 44 12.69 -12.79 -2.90
N ASP A 45 11.66 -12.91 -2.05
CA ASP A 45 10.46 -12.10 -2.20
C ASP A 45 10.76 -10.62 -2.03
N ARG A 46 10.11 -9.81 -2.87
CA ARG A 46 10.13 -8.36 -2.78
C ARG A 46 8.71 -7.83 -2.84
N ILE A 47 8.40 -6.85 -1.99
CA ILE A 47 7.03 -6.34 -1.84
C ILE A 47 6.44 -5.76 -3.13
N ASP A 48 7.27 -5.18 -4.00
CA ASP A 48 6.86 -4.67 -5.32
C ASP A 48 6.51 -5.80 -6.30
N LEU A 49 7.27 -6.90 -6.27
CA LEU A 49 6.96 -8.09 -7.06
C LEU A 49 5.71 -8.80 -6.55
N LEU A 50 5.50 -8.83 -5.23
CA LEU A 50 4.27 -9.33 -4.64
C LEU A 50 3.08 -8.45 -5.03
N ALA A 51 3.22 -7.13 -5.01
CA ALA A 51 2.18 -6.22 -5.48
C ALA A 51 1.83 -6.45 -6.95
N TYR A 52 2.83 -6.58 -7.83
CA TYR A 52 2.58 -6.94 -9.22
C TYR A 52 1.85 -8.29 -9.35
N ARG A 53 2.30 -9.31 -8.61
CA ARG A 53 1.70 -10.66 -8.64
C ARG A 53 0.24 -10.67 -8.19
N TYR A 54 -0.09 -9.96 -7.12
CA TYR A 54 -1.42 -10.06 -6.49
C TYR A 54 -2.38 -8.95 -6.88
N LEU A 55 -1.86 -7.76 -7.18
CA LEU A 55 -2.62 -6.54 -7.48
C LEU A 55 -2.42 -6.06 -8.93
N GLY A 56 -1.56 -6.72 -9.71
CA GLY A 56 -1.34 -6.40 -11.13
C GLY A 56 -0.45 -5.17 -11.38
N ASP A 57 -0.02 -4.47 -10.34
CA ASP A 57 0.79 -3.26 -10.44
C ASP A 57 1.83 -3.19 -9.30
N ALA A 58 3.10 -3.11 -9.67
CA ALA A 58 4.22 -3.02 -8.72
C ALA A 58 4.19 -1.71 -7.90
N THR A 59 3.59 -0.64 -8.43
CA THR A 59 3.47 0.65 -7.74
C THR A 59 2.51 0.60 -6.55
N LEU A 60 1.71 -0.47 -6.42
CA LEU A 60 0.79 -0.72 -5.30
C LEU A 60 1.44 -1.41 -4.09
N TRP A 61 2.77 -1.53 -4.07
CA TRP A 61 3.51 -2.10 -2.94
C TRP A 61 3.13 -1.50 -1.57
N TRP A 62 2.81 -0.20 -1.55
CA TRP A 62 2.45 0.53 -0.32
C TRP A 62 1.13 0.04 0.29
N VAL A 63 0.23 -0.52 -0.52
CA VAL A 63 -1.02 -1.13 -0.05
C VAL A 63 -0.70 -2.35 0.81
N ILE A 64 0.20 -3.22 0.35
CA ILE A 64 0.61 -4.40 1.13
C ILE A 64 1.30 -3.96 2.42
N CYS A 65 2.10 -2.89 2.39
CA CYS A 65 2.70 -2.35 3.62
C CYS A 65 1.66 -1.92 4.65
N ASP A 66 0.66 -1.14 4.24
CA ASP A 66 -0.37 -0.64 5.14
C ASP A 66 -1.18 -1.75 5.78
N PHE A 67 -1.50 -2.80 5.01
CA PHE A 67 -2.31 -3.92 5.49
C PHE A 67 -1.62 -4.80 6.54
N ASN A 68 -0.30 -4.67 6.66
CA ASN A 68 0.57 -5.51 7.49
C ASN A 68 1.48 -4.71 8.44
N ASP A 69 1.29 -3.39 8.54
CA ASP A 69 2.15 -2.47 9.30
C ASP A 69 3.66 -2.66 8.99
N VAL A 70 4.00 -2.93 7.72
CA VAL A 70 5.40 -3.10 7.29
C VAL A 70 6.08 -1.74 7.22
N PHE A 71 7.01 -1.50 8.13
CA PHE A 71 7.78 -0.27 8.18
C PHE A 71 8.98 -0.26 7.21
N PHE A 72 9.61 -1.41 7.00
CA PHE A 72 10.78 -1.57 6.13
C PHE A 72 10.43 -2.45 4.91
N PRO A 73 9.89 -1.87 3.81
CA PRO A 73 9.41 -2.64 2.65
C PRO A 73 10.49 -3.45 1.93
N LEU A 74 11.76 -3.09 2.11
CA LEU A 74 12.91 -3.77 1.51
C LEU A 74 13.46 -4.90 2.37
N ASP A 75 12.92 -5.09 3.58
CA ASP A 75 13.35 -6.10 4.55
C ASP A 75 12.14 -6.89 5.03
N LEU A 76 11.67 -7.81 4.17
CA LEU A 76 10.57 -8.70 4.51
C LEU A 76 11.12 -9.94 5.25
N PRO A 77 10.67 -10.20 6.50
CA PRO A 77 11.13 -11.37 7.23
C PRO A 77 10.62 -12.65 6.59
N VAL A 78 11.54 -13.55 6.21
CA VAL A 78 11.18 -14.89 5.71
C VAL A 78 10.35 -15.62 6.77
N GLY A 79 9.25 -16.26 6.32
CA GLY A 79 8.28 -16.93 7.17
C GLY A 79 7.17 -16.03 7.72
N ALA A 80 7.25 -14.70 7.54
CA ALA A 80 6.14 -13.81 7.87
C ALA A 80 4.94 -14.06 6.94
N THR A 81 3.72 -13.96 7.48
CA THR A 81 2.49 -14.04 6.69
C THR A 81 2.00 -12.63 6.38
N LEU A 82 2.01 -12.27 5.10
CA LEU A 82 1.42 -11.03 4.59
C LEU A 82 -0.04 -11.27 4.20
N ARG A 83 -0.93 -10.41 4.69
CA ARG A 83 -2.32 -10.28 4.24
C ARG A 83 -2.38 -9.30 3.07
N ILE A 84 -3.01 -9.72 1.99
CA ILE A 84 -3.05 -8.99 0.72
C ILE A 84 -4.52 -8.80 0.32
N PRO A 85 -5.01 -7.55 0.19
CA PRO A 85 -6.40 -7.33 -0.21
C PRO A 85 -6.68 -7.82 -1.64
N SER A 86 -7.96 -7.97 -1.98
CA SER A 86 -8.36 -8.17 -3.37
C SER A 86 -8.06 -6.93 -4.21
N LEU A 87 -7.83 -7.14 -5.51
CA LEU A 87 -7.63 -6.04 -6.44
C LEU A 87 -8.89 -5.16 -6.53
N GLU A 88 -10.06 -5.78 -6.51
CA GLU A 88 -11.35 -5.09 -6.53
C GLU A 88 -11.49 -4.11 -5.36
N ARG A 89 -11.16 -4.55 -4.13
CA ARG A 89 -11.16 -3.66 -2.96
C ARG A 89 -10.19 -2.49 -3.13
N VAL A 90 -8.98 -2.75 -3.63
CA VAL A 90 -7.99 -1.69 -3.85
C VAL A 90 -8.47 -0.67 -4.87
N MET A 91 -9.07 -1.12 -5.97
CA MET A 91 -9.65 -0.23 -6.98
C MET A 91 -10.78 0.60 -6.37
N MET A 92 -11.80 -0.06 -5.82
CA MET A 92 -13.03 0.60 -5.34
C MET A 92 -12.86 1.51 -4.13
N THR A 93 -11.85 1.27 -3.30
CA THR A 93 -11.71 1.99 -2.00
C THR A 93 -10.54 2.96 -1.99
N LEU A 94 -9.46 2.66 -2.72
CA LEU A 94 -8.19 3.39 -2.60
C LEU A 94 -7.80 4.17 -3.85
N LEU A 95 -8.35 3.82 -5.01
CA LEU A 95 -7.93 4.36 -6.32
C LEU A 95 -9.09 4.88 -7.18
N ASP A 96 -10.28 5.02 -6.59
CA ASP A 96 -11.52 5.51 -7.23
C ASP A 96 -11.60 7.04 -7.31
#